data_AF-L8JRP9-F1
#
_entry.id   AF-L8JRP9-F1
#
_cell.length_a   1.000
_cell.length_b   1.000
_cell.length_c   1.000
_cell.angle_alpha   90.00
_cell.angle_beta   90.00
_cell.angle_gamma   90.00
#
_symmetry.space_group_name_H-M   'P 1'
#
loop_
_entity.id
_entity.type
_entity.pdbx_description
1 polymer ?
#
loop_
_entity_poly.entity_id
_entity_poly.type
_entity_poly.pdbx_seq_one_letter_code
_entity_poly.pdbx_strand_id
1 'polypeptide(L)' 'MSNHLHLIVSAKDDNLSDVLRDFKKFTAREIIKSINNDNIGSRKNWMLWLFRSAGAKNKRNKDYQFTDSNRYRLAPG' A
#
# COMPACT_ATOMS: atom_id res chain seq x y z
N MET A 1 -4.12 -20.05 -0.38
CA MET A 1 -4.03 -19.13 0.78
C MET A 1 -4.44 -17.73 0.34
N SER A 2 -5.42 -17.10 1.00
CA SER A 2 -6.07 -15.86 0.53
C SER A 2 -5.50 -14.56 1.11
N ASN A 3 -4.49 -14.63 2.01
CA ASN A 3 -3.95 -13.48 2.74
C ASN A 3 -2.46 -13.19 2.48
N HIS A 4 -1.82 -13.92 1.56
CA HIS A 4 -0.43 -13.71 1.20
C HIS A 4 -0.18 -14.03 -0.26
N LEU A 5 0.91 -13.48 -0.78
CA LEU A 5 1.32 -13.61 -2.17
C LEU A 5 2.65 -14.37 -2.23
N HIS A 6 2.70 -15.44 -3.02
CA HIS A 6 3.95 -16.12 -3.38
C HIS A 6 4.47 -15.54 -4.68
N LEU A 7 5.76 -15.21 -4.71
CA LEU A 7 6.43 -14.62 -5.86
C LEU A 7 7.72 -15.38 -6.15
N ILE A 8 7.96 -15.68 -7.42
CA ILE A 8 9.29 -16.08 -7.93
C ILE A 8 9.77 -14.89 -8.75
N VAL A 9 10.81 -14.21 -8.27
CA VAL A 9 11.30 -12.96 -8.86
C VAL A 9 12.82 -12.92 -8.81
N SER A 10 13.41 -12.37 -9.86
CA SER A 10 14.83 -12.02 -9.94
C SER A 10 14.96 -10.54 -10.22
N ALA A 11 16.02 -9.94 -9.69
CA ALA A 11 16.43 -8.58 -10.02
C ALA A 11 17.63 -8.63 -10.95
N LYS A 12 17.68 -7.70 -11.91
CA LYS A 12 18.77 -7.63 -12.89
C LYS A 12 20.10 -7.29 -12.22
N ASP A 13 20.04 -6.43 -11.21
CA ASP A 13 21.16 -6.08 -10.34
C ASP A 13 20.97 -6.74 -8.96
N ASP A 14 21.98 -6.71 -8.10
CA ASP A 14 21.91 -7.24 -6.72
C ASP A 14 21.07 -6.34 -5.77
N ASN A 15 19.91 -5.87 -6.26
CA ASN A 15 19.04 -4.88 -5.62
C ASN A 15 17.59 -5.39 -5.43
N LEU A 16 17.40 -6.71 -5.31
CA LEU A 16 16.09 -7.33 -5.15
C LEU A 16 15.27 -6.71 -4.01
N SER A 17 15.91 -6.32 -2.91
CA SER A 17 15.25 -5.64 -1.79
C SER A 17 14.63 -4.30 -2.18
N ASP A 18 15.28 -3.50 -3.03
CA ASP A 18 14.75 -2.24 -3.53
C ASP A 18 13.61 -2.47 -4.51
N VAL A 19 13.74 -3.45 -5.40
CA VAL A 19 12.67 -3.86 -6.34
C VAL A 19 11.42 -4.28 -5.57
N LEU A 20 11.58 -5.14 -4.56
CA LEU A 20 10.47 -5.60 -3.70
C LEU A 20 9.86 -4.46 -2.89
N ARG A 21 10.68 -3.53 -2.41
CA ARG A 21 10.20 -2.33 -1.71
C ARG A 21 9.30 -1.50 -2.62
N ASP A 22 9.77 -1.20 -3.82
CA ASP A 22 9.08 -0.31 -4.73
C ASP A 22 7.84 -0.97 -5.33
N PHE A 23 7.88 -2.29 -5.55
CA PHE A 23 6.70 -3.10 -5.86
C PHE A 23 5.61 -2.95 -4.79
N LYS A 24 5.93 -3.21 -3.51
CA LYS A 24 4.97 -3.06 -2.40
C LYS A 24 4.41 -1.65 -2.31
N LYS A 25 5.25 -0.63 -2.53
CA LYS A 25 4.84 0.78 -2.51
C LYS A 25 3.89 1.12 -3.66
N PHE A 26 4.22 0.69 -4.88
CA PHE A 26 3.40 0.91 -6.07
C PHE A 26 2.04 0.21 -5.94
N THR A 27 2.03 -1.08 -5.61
CA THR A 27 0.79 -1.86 -5.45
C THR A 27 -0.12 -1.25 -4.38
N ALA A 28 0.43 -0.81 -3.23
CA ALA A 28 -0.37 -0.15 -2.21
C ALA A 28 -1.04 1.15 -2.72
N ARG A 29 -0.33 1.95 -3.53
CA ARG A 29 -0.90 3.17 -4.15
C ARG A 29 -2.03 2.83 -5.10
N GLU A 30 -1.82 1.84 -5.97
CA GLU A 30 -2.81 1.44 -6.96
C GLU A 30 -4.06 0.83 -6.31
N ILE A 31 -3.91 0.05 -5.24
CA ILE A 31 -5.05 -0.44 -4.45
C ILE A 31 -5.85 0.72 -3.86
N ILE A 32 -5.19 1.70 -3.22
CA ILE A 32 -5.88 2.86 -2.65
C ILE A 32 -6.58 3.69 -3.73
N LYS A 33 -5.93 3.91 -4.88
CA LYS A 33 -6.54 4.58 -6.03
C LYS A 33 -7.76 3.82 -6.54
N SER A 34 -7.65 2.50 -6.68
CA SER A 34 -8.76 1.65 -7.11
C SER A 34 -9.94 1.74 -6.14
N ILE A 35 -9.70 1.71 -4.83
CA ILE A 35 -10.75 1.91 -3.81
C ILE A 35 -11.35 3.33 -3.89
N ASN A 36 -10.54 4.36 -4.13
CA ASN A 36 -11.03 5.73 -4.29
C ASN A 36 -11.88 5.91 -5.55
N ASN A 37 -11.56 5.20 -6.64
CA ASN A 37 -12.29 5.27 -7.91
C ASN A 37 -13.50 4.33 -7.96
N ASP A 38 -13.58 3.34 -7.07
CA ASP A 38 -14.77 2.51 -6.91
C ASP A 38 -15.92 3.36 -6.35
N ASN A 39 -16.99 3.53 -7.12
CA ASN A 39 -18.13 4.36 -6.75
C ASN A 39 -19.29 3.56 -6.12
N ILE A 40 -19.17 2.23 -6.02
CA ILE A 40 -20.29 1.33 -5.70
C ILE A 40 -20.02 0.54 -4.41
N GLY A 41 -18.76 0.36 -4.01
CA GLY A 41 -18.39 -0.47 -2.85
C GLY A 41 -18.81 0.09 -1.48
N SER A 42 -19.72 -0.61 -0.78
CA SER A 42 -20.15 -0.31 0.61
C SER A 42 -19.00 -0.22 1.62
N ARG A 43 -17.85 -0.85 1.33
CA ARG A 43 -16.68 -0.91 2.21
C ARG A 43 -15.64 0.18 1.95
N LYS A 44 -15.80 1.00 0.91
CA LYS A 44 -14.83 2.04 0.51
C LYS A 44 -14.44 2.95 1.66
N ASN A 45 -15.42 3.61 2.26
CA ASN A 45 -15.19 4.59 3.32
C ASN A 45 -14.56 3.95 4.56
N TRP A 46 -14.99 2.73 4.90
CA TRP A 46 -14.43 1.96 6.00
C TRP A 46 -12.95 1.61 5.77
N MET A 47 -12.61 1.10 4.57
CA MET A 47 -11.23 0.78 4.23
C MET A 47 -10.32 2.02 4.20
N LEU A 48 -10.78 3.12 3.60
CA LEU A 48 -10.03 4.38 3.58
C LEU A 48 -9.83 4.94 4.99
N TRP A 49 -10.85 4.88 5.84
CA TRP A 49 -10.75 5.28 7.24
C TRP A 49 -9.74 4.43 8.02
N LEU A 50 -9.75 3.11 7.83
CA LEU A 50 -8.78 2.20 8.44
C LEU A 50 -7.34 2.57 8.04
N PHE A 51 -7.09 2.77 6.74
CA PHE A 51 -5.76 3.11 6.25
C PHE A 51 -5.29 4.49 6.72
N ARG A 52 -6.18 5.49 6.81
CA ARG A 52 -5.87 6.80 7.40
C ARG A 52 -5.53 6.69 8.88
N SER A 53 -6.34 5.96 9.63
CA SER A 53 -6.16 5.76 11.07
C SER A 53 -4.84 5.04 11.38
N ALA A 54 -4.45 4.08 10.54
CA ALA A 54 -3.14 3.43 10.64
C ALA A 54 -1.99 4.41 10.32
N GLY A 55 -2.14 5.24 9.29
CA GLY A 55 -1.13 6.24 8.90
C GLY A 55 -0.94 7.34 9.95
N ALA A 56 -2.01 7.82 10.57
CA ALA A 56 -1.96 8.89 11.58
C ALA A 56 -1.07 8.54 12.80
N LYS A 57 -0.91 7.25 13.11
CA LYS A 57 -0.05 6.77 14.21
C LYS A 57 1.44 6.76 13.85
N ASN A 58 1.80 7.03 12.60
CA ASN A 58 3.15 6.91 12.08
C ASN A 58 3.74 8.29 11.71
N LYS A 59 4.70 8.79 12.49
CA LYS A 59 5.35 10.11 12.26
C LYS A 59 5.96 10.28 10.85
N ARG A 60 6.25 9.19 10.13
CA ARG A 60 6.83 9.21 8.77
C ARG A 60 5.80 9.14 7.65
N ASN A 61 4.52 8.92 7.95
CA ASN A 61 3.47 8.75 6.95
C ASN A 61 2.30 9.68 7.27
N LYS A 62 1.93 10.58 6.35
CA LYS A 62 0.95 11.64 6.63
C LYS A 62 -0.49 11.29 6.24
N ASP A 63 -0.68 10.28 5.39
CA ASP A 63 -1.96 10.10 4.68
C ASP A 63 -2.57 8.70 4.86
N TYR A 64 -1.92 7.63 4.39
CA TYR A 64 -2.46 6.26 4.48
C TYR A 64 -1.36 5.23 4.74
N GLN A 65 -1.63 4.25 5.62
CA GLN A 65 -0.77 3.09 5.83
C GLN A 65 -1.52 1.79 5.50
N PHE A 66 -0.98 1.05 4.53
CA PHE A 66 -1.59 -0.19 4.01
C PHE A 66 -0.95 -1.48 4.58
N THR A 67 0.33 -1.43 4.98
CA THR A 67 1.04 -2.57 5.59
C THR A 67 1.81 -2.09 6.82
N ASP A 68 2.05 -2.99 7.78
CA ASP A 68 2.80 -2.70 9.02
C ASP A 68 4.25 -2.23 8.74
N SER A 69 4.85 -2.72 7.64
CA SER A 69 6.18 -2.32 7.19
C SER A 69 6.22 -1.04 6.35
N ASN A 70 5.07 -0.51 5.90
CA ASN A 70 5.04 0.60 4.95
C ASN A 70 5.21 1.96 5.65
N ARG A 71 6.45 2.46 5.65
CA ARG A 71 6.81 3.84 6.01
C ARG A 71 6.81 4.80 4.79
N TYR A 72 6.17 4.42 3.69
CA TYR A 72 6.16 5.25 2.47
C TYR A 72 4.97 6.19 2.46
N ARG A 73 5.23 7.48 2.22
CA ARG A 73 4.21 8.50 2.03
C ARG A 73 3.34 8.14 0.82
N LEU A 74 2.09 7.79 1.08
CA LEU A 74 1.04 7.61 0.07
C LEU A 74 0.32 8.96 -0.07
N ALA A 75 1.04 9.97 -0.57
CA ALA A 75 0.46 11.29 -0.79
C ALA A 75 -0.67 11.19 -1.83
N PRO A 76 -1.77 11.94 -1.68
CA PRO A 76 -2.65 12.23 -2.80
C PRO A 76 -1.81 13.04 -3.80
N GLY A 77 -1.65 12.50 -5.01
CA GLY A 77 -1.13 13.26 -6.14
C GLY A 77 -2.12 14.35 -6.52
#